data_AF-A0A5J5R209-F1
#
_entry.id   AF-A0A5J5R209-F1
#
_cell.length_a   1.000
_cell.length_b   1.000
_cell.length_c   1.000
_cell.angle_alpha   90.00
_cell.angle_beta   90.00
_cell.angle_gamma   90.00
#
_symmetry.space_group_name_H-M   'P 1'
#
loop_
_entity.id
_entity.type
_entity.pdbx_description
1 polymer ?
#
loop_
_entity_poly.entity_id
_entity_poly.type
_entity_poly.pdbx_seq_one_letter_code
_entity_poly.pdbx_strand_id
1 'polypeptide(L)' 'MEPCVGNKFRLGRKIGSGSFGEIYLGSSHAFFLPLPI' A
#
# COMPACT_ATOMS: atom_id res chain seq x y z
N MET A 1 2.66 -1.29 14.79
CA MET A 1 2.71 -2.30 13.70
C MET A 1 2.29 -1.60 12.43
N GLU A 2 3.09 -1.62 11.37
CA GLU A 2 2.63 -1.07 10.10
C GLU A 2 1.64 -2.03 9.44
N PRO A 3 0.47 -1.53 9.00
CA PRO A 3 -0.49 -2.36 8.32
C PRO A 3 0.09 -2.80 6.97
N CYS A 4 0.27 -4.10 6.81
CA CYS A 4 0.79 -4.72 5.60
C CYS A 4 -0.18 -5.79 5.12
N VAL A 5 -0.41 -5.87 3.81
CA VAL A 5 -1.22 -6.92 3.19
C VAL A 5 -0.28 -7.98 2.62
N GLY A 6 -0.44 -9.22 3.11
CA GLY A 6 0.33 -10.38 2.66
C GLY A 6 1.86 -10.20 2.78
N ASN A 7 2.32 -9.36 3.73
CA ASN A 7 3.72 -8.98 3.93
C ASN A 7 4.45 -8.43 2.68
N LYS A 8 3.71 -7.98 1.65
CA LYS A 8 4.27 -7.46 0.39
C LYS A 8 3.93 -5.99 0.15
N PHE A 9 2.74 -5.57 0.55
CA PHE A 9 2.25 -4.22 0.32
C PHE A 9 2.05 -3.49 1.64
N ARG A 10 2.70 -2.33 1.79
CA ARG A 10 2.44 -1.42 2.91
C ARG A 10 1.14 -0.69 2.62
N LEU A 11 0.24 -0.71 3.58
CA LEU A 11 -1.04 -0.01 3.51
C LEU A 11 -0.80 1.45 3.90
N GLY A 12 -1.06 2.36 2.95
CA GLY A 12 -0.98 3.80 3.14
C GLY A 12 -2.32 4.39 3.56
N ARG A 13 -2.54 5.67 3.22
CA ARG A 13 -3.76 6.38 3.62
C ARG A 13 -5.01 5.82 2.94
N LYS A 14 -6.14 5.88 3.64
CA LYS A 14 -7.46 5.64 3.06
C LYS A 14 -7.76 6.67 1.98
N ILE A 15 -8.31 6.21 0.86
CA ILE A 15 -8.74 7.06 -0.26
C ILE A 15 -10.23 6.96 -0.57
N GLY A 16 -10.92 5.95 -0.03
CA GLY A 16 -12.36 5.81 -0.22
C GLY A 16 -12.97 4.67 0.57
N SER A 17 -14.30 4.55 0.50
CA SER A 17 -15.06 3.45 1.07
C SER A 17 -16.35 3.22 0.28
N GLY A 18 -16.79 1.97 0.21
CA GLY A 18 -18.03 1.56 -0.44
C GLY A 18 -18.58 0.28 0.18
N SER A 19 -19.64 -0.28 -0.43
CA SER A 19 -20.37 -1.43 0.11
C SER A 19 -19.51 -2.68 0.33
N PHE A 20 -18.38 -2.81 -0.36
CA PHE A 20 -17.45 -3.94 -0.26
C PHE A 20 -16.27 -3.69 0.68
N GLY A 21 -16.23 -2.54 1.36
CA GLY A 21 -15.18 -2.19 2.31
C GLY A 21 -14.44 -0.90 1.97
N GLU A 22 -13.22 -0.80 2.45
CA GLU A 22 -12.40 0.41 2.40
C GLU A 22 -11.28 0.28 1.38
N ILE A 23 -10.92 1.40 0.75
CA ILE A 23 -9.88 1.47 -0.26
C ILE A 23 -8.73 2.30 0.29
N TYR A 24 -7.53 1.73 0.25
CA TYR A 24 -6.30 2.33 0.75
C TYR A 24 -5.26 2.41 -0.35
N LEU A 25 -4.42 3.46 -0.30
CA LEU A 25 -3.28 3.59 -1.18
C LEU A 25 -2.20 2.58 -0.77
N GLY A 26 -1.88 1.62 -1.63
CA GLY A 26 -0.80 0.65 -1.37
C GLY A 26 0.56 1.13 -1.88
N SER A 27 1.64 0.80 -1.17
CA SER A 27 3.01 0.94 -1.68
C SER A 27 3.68 -0.43 -1.78
N SER A 28 4.25 -0.73 -2.95
CA SER A 28 5.05 -1.92 -3.19
C SER A 28 6.54 -1.59 -3.13
N HIS A 29 7.32 -2.46 -2.48
CA HIS A 29 8.77 -2.26 -2.33
C HIS A 29 9.52 -2.24 -3.67
N ALA A 30 8.94 -2.81 -4.73
CA ALA A 30 9.55 -2.90 -6.06
C ALA A 30 9.62 -1.55 -6.79
N PHE A 31 8.73 -0.61 -6.46
CA PHE A 31 8.66 0.68 -7.17
C PHE A 31 9.57 1.76 -6.57
N PHE A 32 10.03 1.56 -5.32
CA PHE A 32 10.77 2.56 -4.55
C PHE A 32 12.22 2.16 -4.26
N LEU A 33 12.74 1.11 -4.90
CA LEU A 33 14.18 0.97 -5.00
C LEU A 33 14.66 2.18 -5.83
N PRO A 34 15.51 3.07 -5.29
CA PRO A 34 16.09 4.12 -6.11
C PRO A 34 16.76 3.44 -7.30
N LEU A 35 16.33 3.78 -8.52
CA LEU A 35 17.01 3.32 -9.72
C LEU A 35 18.49 3.70 -9.58
N PRO A 36 19.44 2.79 -9.87
CA PRO A 36 20.84 3.17 -9.91
C PRO A 36 20.99 4.24 -10.99
N ILE A 37 21.29 5.47 -10.54
CA ILE A 37 21.74 6.59 -11.37
C ILE A 37 23.01 6.24 -12.13
#